data_AF-A0A519JIY6-F1
#
_entry.id   AF-A0A519JIY6-F1
#
_cell.length_a   1.000
_cell.length_b   1.000
_cell.length_c   1.000
_cell.angle_alpha   90.00
_cell.angle_beta   90.00
_cell.angle_gamma   90.00
#
_symmetry.space_group_name_H-M   'P 1'
#
loop_
_entity.id
_entity.type
_entity.pdbx_description
1 polymer ?
#
loop_
_entity_poly.entity_id
_entity_poly.type
_entity_poly.pdbx_seq_one_letter_code
_entity_poly.pdbx_strand_id
1 'polypeptide(L)'
;MSTSETNEKVLAFFENIQKYYGIKTEITEGLYSRFENFDASLTTWNLSEFTLVRSAYRKLGDRFMLEGEKMYYEISAKMIVDFKNPRRHTYEFVELYGTDVYRIIKIKFQDKY
;
A
#
# COMPACT_ATOMS: atom_id res chain seq x y z
N MET A 1 -14.65 10.91 -1.01
CA MET A 1 -14.91 9.98 0.13
C MET A 1 -14.48 10.72 1.38
N SER A 2 -15.24 10.62 2.47
CA SER A 2 -14.80 11.21 3.73
C SER A 2 -13.54 10.49 4.21
N THR A 3 -12.70 11.17 4.99
CA THR A 3 -11.54 10.55 5.63
C THR A 3 -11.94 9.34 6.48
N SER A 4 -13.16 9.32 7.05
CA SER A 4 -13.65 8.19 7.86
C SER A 4 -13.87 6.93 7.03
N GLU A 5 -14.51 7.02 5.87
CA GLU A 5 -14.76 5.86 5.00
C GLU A 5 -13.45 5.25 4.47
N THR A 6 -12.47 6.10 4.16
CA THR A 6 -11.15 5.65 3.70
C THR A 6 -10.43 4.89 4.82
N ASN A 7 -10.47 5.43 6.04
CA ASN A 7 -9.85 4.81 7.20
C ASN A 7 -10.47 3.43 7.51
N GLU A 8 -11.80 3.32 7.48
CA GLU A 8 -12.49 2.04 7.71
C GLU A 8 -12.08 0.98 6.69
N LYS A 9 -11.95 1.34 5.41
CA LYS A 9 -11.51 0.40 4.36
C LYS A 9 -10.06 -0.04 4.54
N VAL A 10 -9.17 0.88 4.92
CA VAL A 10 -7.76 0.58 5.21
C VAL A 10 -7.66 -0.35 6.43
N LEU A 11 -8.41 -0.06 7.50
CA LEU A 11 -8.45 -0.92 8.69
C LEU A 11 -8.96 -2.32 8.35
N ALA A 12 -10.08 -2.41 7.64
CA ALA A 12 -10.64 -3.68 7.20
C ALA A 12 -9.66 -4.49 6.33
N PHE A 13 -8.84 -3.82 5.50
CA PHE A 13 -7.78 -4.48 4.76
C PHE A 13 -6.74 -5.13 5.69
N PHE A 14 -6.18 -4.36 6.64
CA PHE A 14 -5.15 -4.86 7.55
C PHE A 14 -5.68 -5.89 8.55
N GLU A 15 -6.94 -5.82 8.97
CA GLU A 15 -7.58 -6.85 9.80
C GLU A 15 -7.71 -8.20 9.07
N ASN A 16 -7.87 -8.16 7.74
CA ASN A 16 -8.09 -9.35 6.92
C ASN A 16 -6.85 -9.80 6.12
N ILE A 17 -5.72 -9.09 6.23
CA ILE A 17 -4.52 -9.35 5.43
C ILE A 17 -3.86 -10.70 5.78
N GLN A 18 -4.11 -11.23 6.97
CA GLN A 18 -3.58 -12.51 7.44
C GLN A 18 -3.87 -13.70 6.51
N LYS A 19 -4.94 -13.62 5.71
CA LYS A 19 -5.25 -14.65 4.69
C LYS A 19 -4.20 -14.72 3.57
N TYR A 20 -3.35 -13.70 3.44
CA TYR A 20 -2.24 -13.62 2.48
C TYR A 20 -0.89 -14.01 3.09
N TYR A 21 -0.83 -14.45 4.34
CA TYR A 21 0.43 -14.93 4.90
C TYR A 21 0.91 -16.19 4.18
N GLY A 22 2.21 -16.23 3.87
CA GLY A 22 2.85 -17.24 3.03
C GLY A 22 2.66 -17.05 1.52
N ILE A 23 1.99 -15.96 1.08
CA ILE A 23 1.74 -15.70 -0.34
C ILE A 23 2.81 -14.78 -0.92
N LYS A 24 3.25 -15.09 -2.15
CA LYS A 24 4.13 -14.19 -2.92
C LYS A 24 3.38 -12.88 -3.21
N THR A 25 3.95 -11.79 -2.74
CA THR A 25 3.41 -10.45 -2.76
C THR A 25 4.32 -9.57 -3.60
N GLU A 26 3.73 -8.90 -4.58
CA GLU A 26 4.36 -7.89 -5.40
C GLU A 26 3.92 -6.52 -4.88
N ILE A 27 4.89 -5.63 -4.68
CA ILE A 27 4.65 -4.22 -4.38
C ILE A 27 5.25 -3.39 -5.51
N THR A 28 4.39 -2.65 -6.20
CA THR A 28 4.80 -1.58 -7.12
C THR A 28 4.53 -0.25 -6.44
N GLU A 29 5.56 0.58 -6.25
CA GLU A 29 5.38 1.94 -5.74
C GLU A 29 5.87 2.97 -6.76
N GLY A 30 5.15 4.08 -6.84
CA GLY A 30 5.43 5.19 -7.75
C GLY A 30 5.45 6.51 -7.02
N LEU A 31 6.48 7.33 -7.24
CA LEU A 31 6.54 8.71 -6.77
C LEU A 31 6.24 9.67 -7.92
N TYR A 32 5.24 10.53 -7.72
CA TYR A 32 4.77 11.44 -8.75
C TYR A 32 4.31 12.78 -8.16
N SER A 33 4.25 13.79 -9.02
CA SER A 33 3.71 15.10 -8.68
C SER A 33 2.36 15.33 -9.35
N ARG A 34 1.49 16.15 -8.73
CA ARG A 34 0.14 16.51 -9.22
C ARG A 34 -0.84 15.32 -9.26
N PHE A 35 -1.64 15.19 -8.21
CA PHE A 35 -2.56 14.05 -8.01
C PHE A 35 -3.49 13.79 -9.20
N GLU A 36 -4.10 14.85 -9.74
CA GLU A 36 -5.14 14.76 -10.77
C GLU A 36 -4.58 14.45 -12.17
N ASN A 37 -3.28 14.58 -12.36
CA ASN A 37 -2.61 14.34 -13.65
C ASN A 37 -1.52 13.29 -13.51
N PHE A 38 -1.90 12.13 -12.97
CA PHE A 38 -1.01 10.98 -12.88
C PHE A 38 -0.59 10.55 -14.28
N ASP A 39 0.73 10.56 -14.52
CA ASP A 39 1.37 10.06 -15.74
C ASP A 39 2.43 9.02 -15.37
N ALA A 40 2.21 7.78 -15.81
CA ALA A 40 3.11 6.68 -15.56
C ALA A 40 4.51 6.91 -16.16
N SER A 41 4.62 7.71 -17.23
CA SER A 41 5.87 8.05 -17.93
C SER A 41 6.73 9.05 -17.17
N LEU A 42 6.10 9.85 -16.29
CA LEU A 42 6.76 10.87 -15.46
C LEU A 42 6.93 10.41 -14.00
N THR A 43 6.52 9.17 -13.70
CA THR A 43 6.56 8.59 -12.36
C THR A 43 7.86 7.81 -12.18
N THR A 44 8.52 7.99 -11.03
CA THR A 44 9.64 7.12 -10.64
C THR A 44 9.09 5.87 -9.99
N TRP A 45 9.39 4.71 -10.56
CA TRP A 45 8.84 3.42 -10.13
C TRP A 45 9.86 2.56 -9.38
N ASN A 46 9.38 1.87 -8.36
CA ASN A 46 10.07 0.75 -7.73
C ASN A 46 9.16 -0.48 -7.73
N LEU A 47 9.76 -1.64 -7.99
CA LEU A 47 9.09 -2.93 -7.92
C LEU A 47 9.86 -3.82 -6.95
N SER A 48 9.13 -4.41 -6.01
CA SER A 48 9.66 -5.40 -5.08
C SER A 48 8.74 -6.60 -5.00
N GLU A 49 9.32 -7.77 -4.77
CA GLU A 49 8.59 -9.02 -4.55
C GLU A 49 9.13 -9.75 -3.33
N PHE A 50 8.23 -10.26 -2.50
CA PHE A 50 8.57 -11.06 -1.31
C PHE A 50 7.41 -11.96 -0.89
N THR A 51 7.71 -12.99 -0.11
CA THR A 51 6.66 -13.77 0.56
C THR A 51 6.21 -13.02 1.81
N LEU A 52 4.92 -12.67 1.90
CA LEU A 52 4.39 -11.99 3.08
C LEU A 52 4.41 -12.94 4.28
N VAL A 53 5.24 -12.63 5.28
CA VAL A 53 5.35 -13.39 6.53
C VAL A 53 4.28 -12.95 7.50
N ARG A 54 4.17 -11.64 7.74
CA ARG A 54 3.16 -11.04 8.62
C ARG A 54 2.95 -9.56 8.33
N SER A 55 1.92 -8.98 8.94
CA SER A 55 1.70 -7.54 8.99
C SER A 55 1.61 -7.05 10.43
N ALA A 56 1.86 -5.76 10.65
CA ALA A 56 1.75 -5.13 11.96
C ALA A 56 1.45 -3.63 11.84
N TYR A 57 1.00 -3.03 12.94
CA TYR A 57 0.90 -1.58 13.09
C TYR A 57 1.89 -1.06 14.14
N ARG A 58 2.80 -0.19 13.72
CA ARG A 58 3.72 0.52 14.62
C ARG A 58 3.07 1.82 15.08
N LYS A 59 2.66 1.85 16.35
CA LYS A 59 2.04 3.03 17.01
C LYS A 59 2.94 4.26 16.94
N LEU A 60 4.24 4.10 17.20
CA LEU A 60 5.18 5.22 17.11
C LEU A 60 5.54 5.47 15.63
N GLY A 61 5.03 6.56 15.08
CA GLY A 61 5.23 6.97 13.69
C GLY A 61 4.11 6.55 12.73
N ASP A 62 3.02 5.97 13.26
CA ASP A 62 1.78 5.62 12.54
C ASP A 62 2.03 4.84 11.24
N ARG A 63 2.70 3.68 11.35
CA ARG A 63 3.07 2.85 10.19
C ARG A 63 2.36 1.51 10.19
N PHE A 64 1.70 1.20 9.08
CA PHE A 64 1.43 -0.17 8.70
C PHE A 64 2.70 -0.79 8.13
N MET A 65 3.00 -2.01 8.54
CA MET A 65 4.19 -2.74 8.15
C MET A 65 3.79 -4.08 7.51
N LEU A 66 4.48 -4.42 6.43
CA LEU A 66 4.44 -5.72 5.78
C LEU A 66 5.84 -6.31 5.87
N GLU A 67 5.95 -7.48 6.47
CA GLU A 67 7.22 -8.17 6.67
C GLU A 67 7.36 -9.32 5.70
N GLY A 68 8.48 -9.34 4.98
CA GLY A 68 8.98 -10.49 4.26
C GLY A 68 10.24 -11.05 4.91
N GLU A 69 10.80 -12.13 4.37
CA GLU A 69 11.97 -12.80 4.97
C GLU A 69 13.22 -11.90 5.08
N LYS A 70 13.40 -10.95 4.16
CA LYS A 70 14.58 -10.07 4.10
C LYS A 70 14.22 -8.60 3.86
N MET A 71 12.96 -8.23 4.03
CA MET A 71 12.51 -6.86 3.81
C MET A 71 11.31 -6.48 4.66
N TYR A 72 11.24 -5.20 4.97
CA TYR A 72 10.06 -4.56 5.53
C TYR A 72 9.55 -3.53 4.53
N TYR A 73 8.25 -3.50 4.32
CA TYR A 73 7.59 -2.45 3.55
C TYR A 73 6.65 -1.68 4.46
N GLU A 74 6.76 -0.35 4.45
CA GLU A 74 6.00 0.52 5.35
C GLU A 74 5.05 1.47 4.59
N ILE A 75 3.83 1.59 5.12
CA ILE A 75 2.79 2.52 4.67
C ILE A 75 2.45 3.44 5.84
N SER A 76 2.49 4.74 5.62
CA SER A 76 2.12 5.81 6.54
C SER A 76 0.61 5.92 6.72
N ALA A 77 0.07 5.39 7.81
CA ALA A 77 -1.36 5.50 8.11
C ALA A 77 -1.86 6.95 8.13
N LYS A 78 -1.01 7.87 8.62
CA LYS A 78 -1.32 9.31 8.69
C LYS A 78 -1.39 10.01 7.33
N MET A 79 -0.69 9.50 6.32
CA MET A 79 -0.55 10.21 5.03
C MET A 79 -1.45 9.63 3.95
N ILE A 80 -2.19 8.55 4.23
CA ILE A 80 -3.12 7.95 3.25
C ILE A 80 -4.23 8.94 2.94
N VAL A 81 -4.37 9.26 1.66
CA VAL A 81 -5.42 10.14 1.11
C VAL A 81 -6.40 9.39 0.21
N ASP A 82 -6.03 8.20 -0.27
CA ASP A 82 -6.88 7.36 -1.12
C ASP A 82 -6.56 5.87 -0.91
N PHE A 83 -7.59 5.03 -1.01
CA PHE A 83 -7.48 3.58 -0.94
C PHE A 83 -8.50 2.90 -1.85
N LYS A 84 -8.01 2.00 -2.69
CA LYS A 84 -8.78 1.31 -3.73
C LYS A 84 -8.48 -0.19 -3.71
N ASN A 85 -9.46 -0.96 -4.15
CA ASN A 85 -9.33 -2.38 -4.43
C ASN A 85 -9.76 -2.62 -5.89
N PRO A 86 -8.90 -2.27 -6.87
CA PRO A 86 -9.28 -2.24 -8.28
C PRO A 86 -9.57 -3.61 -8.87
N ARG A 87 -8.97 -4.67 -8.30
CA ARG A 87 -9.12 -6.06 -8.74
C ARG A 87 -8.97 -7.00 -7.56
N ARG A 88 -9.47 -8.23 -7.71
CA ARG A 88 -9.23 -9.29 -6.73
C ARG A 88 -7.73 -9.39 -6.39
N HIS A 89 -7.43 -9.47 -5.10
CA HIS A 89 -6.07 -9.59 -4.56
C HIS A 89 -5.13 -8.42 -4.90
N THR A 90 -5.68 -7.29 -5.37
CA THR A 90 -4.92 -6.10 -5.75
C THR A 90 -5.45 -4.89 -5.01
N TYR A 91 -4.59 -4.21 -4.28
CA TYR A 91 -4.92 -3.07 -3.44
C TYR A 91 -4.03 -1.90 -3.81
N GLU A 92 -4.60 -0.70 -3.87
CA GLU A 92 -3.88 0.54 -4.20
C GLU A 92 -4.09 1.57 -3.09
N PHE A 93 -3.00 2.14 -2.61
CA PHE A 93 -2.96 3.23 -1.65
C PHE A 93 -2.34 4.45 -2.32
N VAL A 94 -2.78 5.64 -1.92
CA VAL A 94 -2.05 6.87 -2.23
C VAL A 94 -1.75 7.63 -0.95
N GLU A 95 -0.50 8.05 -0.80
CA GLU A 95 -0.03 8.87 0.30
C GLU A 95 0.44 10.24 -0.17
N LEU A 96 0.22 11.27 0.66
CA LEU A 96 0.69 12.63 0.42
C LEU A 96 1.91 12.94 1.31
N TYR A 97 3.09 13.08 0.70
CA TYR A 97 4.37 13.30 1.42
C TYR A 97 4.83 14.75 1.50
N GLY A 98 4.24 15.64 0.72
CA GLY A 98 4.59 17.06 0.68
C GLY A 98 3.58 17.84 -0.15
N THR A 99 3.91 19.07 -0.54
CA THR A 99 3.08 19.85 -1.46
C THR A 99 3.10 19.18 -2.83
N ASP A 100 1.96 18.59 -3.22
CA ASP A 100 1.76 17.89 -4.48
C ASP A 100 2.73 16.73 -4.75
N VAL A 101 3.33 16.12 -3.72
CA VAL A 101 4.19 14.92 -3.85
C VAL A 101 3.43 13.71 -3.32
N TYR A 102 3.16 12.76 -4.21
CA TYR A 102 2.37 11.57 -3.94
C TYR A 102 3.17 10.29 -4.09
N ARG A 103 2.89 9.32 -3.23
CA ARG A 103 3.32 7.94 -3.40
C ARG A 103 2.11 7.07 -3.67
N ILE A 104 2.02 6.51 -4.87
CA ILE A 104 1.06 5.43 -5.16
C ILE A 104 1.73 4.10 -4.80
N ILE A 105 0.99 3.24 -4.12
CA ILE A 105 1.45 1.92 -3.70
C ILE A 105 0.43 0.91 -4.17
N LYS A 106 0.86 -0.06 -4.96
CA LYS A 106 0.05 -1.17 -5.41
C LYS A 106 0.59 -2.45 -4.81
N ILE A 107 -0.25 -3.13 -4.04
CA ILE A 107 0.03 -4.44 -3.47
C ILE A 107 -0.78 -5.48 -4.25
N LYS A 108 -0.10 -6.46 -4.81
CA LYS A 108 -0.72 -7.59 -5.49
C LYS A 108 -0.28 -8.89 -4.83
N PHE A 109 -1.25 -9.66 -4.35
CA PHE A 109 -1.02 -11.00 -3.85
C PHE A 109 -1.24 -12.00 -4.97
N GLN A 110 -0.31 -12.94 -5.18
CA GLN A 110 -0.52 -14.04 -6.11
C GLN A 110 -1.65 -14.95 -5.61
N ASP A 111 -2.40 -15.56 -6.54
CA ASP A 111 -3.37 -16.57 -6.15
C ASP A 111 -2.64 -17.79 -5.56
N LYS A 112 -3.25 -18.38 -4.54
CA LYS A 112 -2.73 -19.60 -3.90
C LYS A 112 -2.94 -20.85 -4.78
N TYR A 113 -3.70 -20.71 -5.87
CA TYR A 113 -4.18 -21.77 -6.77
C TYR A 113 -4.20 -21.31 -8.21
#